data_AF-A0A9P9I7A6-F1
#
_entry.id   AF-A0A9P9I7A6-F1
#
_cell.length_a   1.000
_cell.length_b   1.000
_cell.length_c   1.000
_cell.angle_alpha   90.00
_cell.angle_beta   90.00
_cell.angle_gamma   90.00
#
_symmetry.space_group_name_H-M   'P 1'
#
loop_
_entity.id
_entity.type
_entity.pdbx_description
1 polymer ?
#
loop_
_entity_poly.entity_id
_entity_poly.type
_entity_poly.pdbx_seq_one_letter_code
_entity_poly.pdbx_strand_id
1 'polypeptide(L)'
;MAVTLARLVPDYPVKDEFIRGIRQLDERKEIPFYLIYATQILLDVHHIIRDRASDALDSLIKHTVAMDNELSSHIKFHENLKIENWPVSNDRALRELQRSLQWFSQDPVFLAKQRVAQMAGSLALESKRHRVLVHSPILCGLLLYHFRARMYEIGVAIVNTWGSITYPAHLYNALRHEGLLKGQWADMDAVQTLLGDSNLFVGERPGNKDDYLKRFLLQIGYSASAFTSRRIRPLRRLGRNQDLASRAAPRGIKGGAPVSCMFVERYVRGSGQVELSPQHVDEILSRSRFQEIGTEEDGTLMLAQIDDPNELRKKRQLKQRTKMTEGAQLPPGKLLRSLVLALGAETLEFSFPYLLMHRLCWKFLRQVKEACDLTLKELYTPAYIAEESQLPFVVGYIFTAVSEDEGGRGDFLMRTAAEVLNDIIESEAGESVIGAVRNIYGFKIEMAAEDDLDERGS
;
A
#
# COMPACT_ATOMS: atom_id res chain seq x y z
N MET A 1 -22.33 0.21 -27.36
CA MET A 1 -20.95 0.37 -26.82
C MET A 1 -20.59 -0.71 -25.83
N ALA A 2 -21.39 -0.94 -24.79
CA ALA A 2 -21.21 -2.08 -23.88
C ALA A 2 -21.21 -3.43 -24.60
N VAL A 3 -22.07 -3.61 -25.61
CA VAL A 3 -22.07 -4.82 -26.48
C VAL A 3 -20.73 -5.02 -27.19
N THR A 4 -20.06 -3.94 -27.59
CA THR A 4 -18.73 -4.02 -28.21
C THR A 4 -17.68 -4.49 -27.20
N LEU A 5 -17.68 -3.93 -25.98
CA LEU A 5 -16.79 -4.38 -24.92
C LEU A 5 -17.07 -5.83 -24.53
N ALA A 6 -18.36 -6.20 -24.45
CA ALA A 6 -18.83 -7.55 -24.18
C ALA A 6 -18.33 -8.57 -25.21
N ARG A 7 -18.46 -8.27 -26.51
CA ARG A 7 -18.15 -9.20 -27.60
C ARG A 7 -16.70 -9.17 -28.07
N LEU A 8 -16.11 -7.98 -28.20
CA LEU A 8 -14.82 -7.80 -28.88
C LEU A 8 -13.62 -7.79 -27.95
N VAL A 9 -13.84 -7.61 -26.64
CA VAL A 9 -12.77 -7.60 -25.62
C VAL A 9 -13.21 -8.47 -24.43
N PRO A 10 -13.29 -9.80 -24.60
CA PRO A 10 -13.81 -10.70 -23.57
C PRO A 10 -13.00 -10.63 -22.27
N ASP A 11 -11.68 -10.43 -22.40
CA ASP A 11 -10.67 -10.34 -21.33
C ASP A 11 -10.50 -8.92 -20.75
N TYR A 12 -11.52 -8.07 -20.88
CA TYR A 12 -11.49 -6.75 -20.24
C TYR A 12 -11.29 -6.91 -18.71
N PRO A 13 -10.40 -6.15 -18.05
CA PRO A 13 -9.92 -6.46 -16.69
C PRO A 13 -11.00 -6.47 -15.61
N VAL A 14 -12.08 -5.72 -15.81
CA VAL A 14 -13.20 -5.61 -14.87
C VAL A 14 -14.53 -5.66 -15.59
N LYS A 15 -15.58 -6.09 -14.88
CA LYS A 15 -16.96 -6.13 -15.38
C LYS A 15 -17.89 -5.62 -14.27
N ASP A 16 -18.60 -4.53 -14.53
CA ASP A 16 -19.71 -4.08 -13.67
C ASP A 16 -21.00 -4.86 -14.01
N GLU A 17 -22.06 -4.63 -13.23
CA GLU A 17 -23.34 -5.31 -13.47
C GLU A 17 -24.02 -4.91 -14.78
N PHE A 18 -23.74 -3.70 -15.29
CA PHE A 18 -24.27 -3.27 -16.57
C PHE A 18 -23.64 -4.06 -17.73
N ILE A 19 -22.30 -4.16 -17.79
CA ILE A 19 -21.58 -4.96 -18.77
C ILE A 19 -21.94 -6.44 -18.66
N ARG A 20 -22.09 -6.97 -17.44
CA ARG A 20 -22.54 -8.36 -17.21
C ARG A 20 -23.95 -8.59 -17.75
N GLY A 21 -24.88 -7.70 -17.46
CA GLY A 21 -26.26 -7.79 -17.94
C GLY A 21 -26.33 -7.71 -19.47
N ILE A 22 -25.54 -6.82 -20.08
CA ILE A 22 -25.44 -6.72 -21.55
C ILE A 22 -24.86 -7.99 -22.17
N ARG A 23 -23.85 -8.63 -21.55
CA ARG A 23 -23.34 -9.94 -21.99
C ARG A 23 -24.42 -11.02 -21.92
N GLN A 24 -25.14 -11.10 -20.81
CA GLN A 24 -26.22 -12.06 -20.65
C GLN A 24 -27.35 -11.85 -21.67
N LEU A 25 -27.74 -10.59 -21.90
CA LEU A 25 -28.71 -10.23 -22.94
C LEU A 25 -28.22 -10.66 -24.33
N ASP A 26 -26.94 -10.45 -24.60
CA ASP A 26 -26.37 -10.81 -25.88
C ASP A 26 -26.32 -12.32 -26.12
N GLU A 27 -25.92 -13.09 -25.11
CA GLU A 27 -25.78 -14.54 -25.16
C GLU A 27 -27.14 -15.25 -25.16
N ARG A 28 -28.04 -14.85 -24.24
CA ARG A 28 -29.32 -15.54 -23.98
C ARG A 28 -30.52 -14.92 -24.67
N LYS A 29 -30.39 -13.71 -25.23
CA LYS A 29 -31.50 -12.91 -25.80
C LYS A 29 -32.60 -12.56 -24.79
N GLU A 30 -32.27 -12.59 -23.51
CA GLU A 30 -33.16 -12.27 -22.39
C GLU A 30 -32.64 -11.06 -21.62
N ILE A 31 -33.51 -10.13 -21.24
CA ILE A 31 -33.14 -8.98 -20.42
C ILE A 31 -33.18 -9.43 -18.94
N PRO A 32 -32.03 -9.57 -18.25
CA PRO A 32 -32.07 -9.91 -16.85
C PRO A 32 -32.56 -8.72 -16.02
N PHE A 33 -33.34 -8.98 -14.97
CA PHE A 33 -33.94 -7.94 -14.13
C PHE A 33 -32.89 -6.95 -13.57
N TYR A 34 -31.74 -7.47 -13.11
CA TYR A 34 -30.66 -6.63 -12.57
C TYR A 34 -30.05 -5.67 -13.61
N LEU A 35 -30.14 -5.96 -14.92
CA LEU A 35 -29.66 -5.05 -15.96
C LEU A 35 -30.49 -3.76 -16.00
N ILE A 36 -31.81 -3.86 -15.80
CA ILE A 36 -32.69 -2.69 -15.76
C ILE A 36 -32.27 -1.77 -14.61
N TYR A 37 -32.03 -2.37 -13.43
CA TYR A 37 -31.58 -1.63 -12.25
C TYR A 37 -30.18 -1.02 -12.42
N ALA A 38 -29.22 -1.78 -12.96
CA ALA A 38 -27.87 -1.28 -13.24
C ALA A 38 -27.89 -0.14 -14.27
N THR A 39 -28.79 -0.20 -15.25
CA THR A 39 -28.98 0.88 -16.23
C THR A 39 -29.51 2.15 -15.57
N GLN A 40 -30.51 2.03 -14.69
CA GLN A 40 -31.05 3.18 -13.95
C GLN A 40 -29.97 3.82 -13.06
N ILE A 41 -29.21 3.03 -12.31
CA ILE A 41 -28.09 3.55 -11.49
C ILE A 41 -27.08 4.32 -12.35
N LEU A 42 -26.71 3.77 -13.51
CA LEU A 42 -25.77 4.46 -14.41
C LEU A 42 -26.35 5.81 -14.88
N LEU A 43 -27.64 5.87 -15.22
CA LEU A 43 -28.30 7.11 -15.62
C LEU A 43 -28.40 8.11 -14.46
N ASP A 44 -28.71 7.65 -13.25
CA ASP A 44 -28.77 8.49 -12.05
C ASP A 44 -27.39 9.07 -11.72
N VAL A 45 -26.33 8.25 -11.80
CA VAL A 45 -24.94 8.70 -11.64
C VAL A 45 -24.63 9.79 -12.66
N HIS A 46 -24.97 9.61 -13.95
CA HIS A 46 -24.80 10.63 -14.97
C HIS A 46 -25.60 11.90 -14.68
N HIS A 47 -26.83 11.77 -14.20
CA HIS A 47 -27.68 12.91 -13.86
C HIS A 47 -27.13 13.73 -12.68
N ILE A 48 -26.50 13.07 -11.71
CA ILE A 48 -25.91 13.69 -10.52
C ILE A 48 -24.57 14.36 -10.85
N ILE A 49 -23.66 13.66 -11.55
CA ILE A 49 -22.31 14.19 -11.82
C ILE A 49 -22.25 15.14 -13.02
N ARG A 50 -23.18 14.98 -13.98
CA ARG A 50 -23.33 15.78 -15.21
C ARG A 50 -22.00 15.98 -15.94
N ASP A 51 -21.57 17.23 -16.08
CA ASP A 51 -20.40 17.63 -16.84
C ASP A 51 -19.09 17.11 -16.23
N ARG A 52 -19.11 16.63 -14.98
CA ARG A 52 -17.95 16.01 -14.31
C ARG A 52 -17.75 14.53 -14.67
N ALA A 53 -18.55 13.96 -15.56
CA ALA A 53 -18.38 12.56 -15.97
C ALA A 53 -17.02 12.31 -16.65
N SER A 54 -16.46 13.30 -17.34
CA SER A 54 -15.12 13.23 -17.94
C SER A 54 -14.00 13.15 -16.90
N ASP A 55 -14.18 13.77 -15.74
CA ASP A 55 -13.16 13.83 -14.68
C ASP A 55 -12.76 12.43 -14.20
N ALA A 56 -13.71 11.48 -14.23
CA ALA A 56 -13.45 10.09 -13.88
C ALA A 56 -12.47 9.40 -14.85
N LEU A 57 -12.57 9.71 -16.15
CA LEU A 57 -11.63 9.21 -17.15
C LEU A 57 -10.26 9.89 -17.00
N ASP A 58 -10.24 11.21 -16.80
CA ASP A 58 -9.00 11.96 -16.65
C ASP A 58 -8.21 11.49 -15.42
N SER A 59 -8.90 11.26 -14.29
CA SER A 59 -8.33 10.66 -13.08
C SER A 59 -7.79 9.26 -13.36
N LEU A 60 -8.55 8.40 -14.04
CA LEU A 60 -8.09 7.05 -14.39
C LEU A 60 -6.82 7.06 -15.25
N ILE A 61 -6.79 7.87 -16.30
CA ILE A 61 -5.63 7.99 -17.21
C ILE A 61 -4.42 8.51 -16.43
N LYS A 62 -4.60 9.61 -15.68
CA LYS A 62 -3.52 10.20 -14.86
C LYS A 62 -2.89 9.17 -13.92
N HIS A 63 -3.72 8.40 -13.21
CA HIS A 63 -3.24 7.42 -12.23
C HIS A 63 -2.59 6.20 -12.90
N THR A 64 -3.16 5.69 -13.99
CA THR A 64 -2.60 4.52 -14.69
C THR A 64 -1.28 4.83 -15.40
N VAL A 65 -1.12 6.04 -15.95
CA VAL A 65 0.17 6.52 -16.48
C VAL A 65 1.21 6.62 -15.37
N ALA A 66 0.84 7.17 -14.21
CA ALA A 66 1.76 7.24 -13.07
C ALA A 66 2.21 5.85 -12.58
N MET A 67 1.29 4.88 -12.49
CA MET A 67 1.61 3.50 -12.10
C MET A 67 2.56 2.83 -13.10
N ASP A 68 2.36 3.02 -14.41
CA ASP A 68 3.25 2.46 -15.44
C ASP A 68 4.66 3.07 -15.36
N ASN A 69 4.76 4.37 -15.14
CA ASN A 69 6.04 5.05 -14.92
C ASN A 69 6.74 4.56 -13.64
N GLU A 70 5.99 4.35 -12.56
CA GLU A 70 6.51 3.85 -11.28
C GLU A 70 7.04 2.42 -11.42
N LEU A 71 6.29 1.54 -12.10
CA LEU A 71 6.71 0.17 -12.40
C LEU A 71 7.95 0.15 -13.29
N SER A 72 7.97 0.96 -14.34
CA SER A 72 9.12 1.06 -15.24
C SER A 72 10.38 1.48 -14.48
N SER A 73 10.25 2.50 -13.63
CA SER A 73 11.35 2.96 -12.75
C SER A 73 11.78 1.90 -11.75
N HIS A 74 10.83 1.14 -11.19
CA HIS A 74 11.12 0.03 -10.29
C HIS A 74 11.87 -1.11 -10.98
N ILE A 75 11.39 -1.56 -12.15
CA ILE A 75 12.03 -2.62 -12.93
C ILE A 75 13.47 -2.26 -13.24
N LYS A 76 13.70 -1.03 -13.73
CA LYS A 76 15.04 -0.53 -14.04
C LYS A 76 15.95 -0.53 -12.80
N PHE A 77 15.41 -0.12 -11.65
CA PHE A 77 16.15 -0.15 -10.39
C PHE A 77 16.55 -1.57 -9.95
N HIS A 78 15.71 -2.57 -10.27
CA HIS A 78 15.89 -3.98 -9.92
C HIS A 78 16.60 -4.82 -11.00
N GLU A 79 17.14 -4.21 -12.05
CA GLU A 79 17.91 -4.93 -13.07
C GLU A 79 19.14 -5.63 -12.46
N ASN A 80 19.87 -4.91 -11.61
CA ASN A 80 21.12 -5.37 -10.98
C ASN A 80 20.97 -5.77 -9.50
N LEU A 81 19.76 -5.66 -8.96
CA LEU A 81 19.46 -5.90 -7.55
C LEU A 81 18.59 -7.16 -7.44
N LYS A 82 19.18 -8.27 -6.98
CA LYS A 82 18.52 -9.59 -6.90
C LYS A 82 18.61 -10.17 -5.48
N ILE A 83 17.56 -10.88 -5.07
CA ILE A 83 17.50 -11.66 -3.82
C ILE A 83 17.19 -13.11 -4.20
N GLU A 84 17.92 -14.07 -3.60
CA GLU A 84 17.70 -15.51 -3.84
C GLU A 84 16.28 -15.97 -3.49
N ASN A 85 15.70 -15.42 -2.43
CA ASN A 85 14.36 -15.75 -1.95
C ASN A 85 13.23 -15.00 -2.67
N TRP A 86 13.52 -14.21 -3.71
CA TRP A 86 12.49 -13.53 -4.50
C TRP A 86 11.87 -14.49 -5.51
N PRO A 87 10.58 -14.85 -5.39
CA PRO A 87 9.97 -15.81 -6.29
C PRO A 87 9.90 -15.29 -7.73
N VAL A 88 10.26 -16.14 -8.70
CA VAL A 88 10.11 -15.85 -10.14
C VAL A 88 8.67 -15.48 -10.51
N SER A 89 7.69 -16.00 -9.76
CA SER A 89 6.27 -15.64 -9.90
C SER A 89 6.01 -14.15 -9.65
N ASN A 90 6.75 -13.51 -8.74
CA ASN A 90 6.56 -12.10 -8.41
C ASN A 90 7.15 -11.19 -9.49
N ASP A 91 8.34 -11.53 -10.03
CA ASP A 91 8.90 -10.85 -11.21
C ASP A 91 7.96 -10.96 -12.41
N ARG A 92 7.35 -12.13 -12.61
CA ARG A 92 6.36 -12.35 -13.65
C ARG A 92 5.12 -11.48 -13.41
N ALA A 93 4.58 -11.47 -12.19
CA ALA A 93 3.41 -10.68 -11.83
C ALA A 93 3.63 -9.17 -12.07
N LEU A 94 4.84 -8.67 -11.78
CA LEU A 94 5.22 -7.28 -12.00
C LEU A 94 5.25 -6.93 -13.49
N ARG A 95 5.89 -7.77 -14.32
CA ARG A 95 5.90 -7.60 -15.79
C ARG A 95 4.52 -7.77 -16.41
N GLU A 96 3.68 -8.66 -15.86
CA GLU A 96 2.29 -8.83 -16.28
C GLU A 96 1.44 -7.60 -15.96
N LEU A 97 1.63 -6.98 -14.79
CA LEU A 97 0.96 -5.75 -14.44
C LEU A 97 1.35 -4.61 -15.38
N GLN A 98 2.66 -4.43 -15.64
CA GLN A 98 3.14 -3.42 -16.57
C GLN A 98 2.56 -3.61 -17.98
N ARG A 99 2.61 -4.85 -18.51
CA ARG A 99 1.98 -5.18 -19.81
C ARG A 99 0.49 -4.90 -19.82
N SER A 100 -0.21 -5.15 -18.71
CA SER A 100 -1.64 -4.90 -18.57
C SER A 100 -1.97 -3.40 -18.61
N LEU A 101 -1.18 -2.57 -17.94
CA LEU A 101 -1.30 -1.10 -17.99
C LEU A 101 -1.02 -0.57 -19.40
N GLN A 102 0.05 -1.04 -20.05
CA GLN A 102 0.43 -0.66 -21.42
C GLN A 102 -0.59 -1.13 -22.47
N TRP A 103 -1.21 -2.29 -22.27
CA TRP A 103 -2.29 -2.75 -23.13
C TRP A 103 -3.56 -1.91 -22.93
N PHE A 104 -3.88 -1.57 -21.67
CA PHE A 104 -5.02 -0.71 -21.35
C PHE A 104 -4.87 0.70 -21.95
N SER A 105 -3.69 1.30 -21.87
CA SER A 105 -3.42 2.67 -22.37
C SER A 105 -3.59 2.81 -23.90
N GLN A 106 -3.54 1.69 -24.63
CA GLN A 106 -3.80 1.65 -26.08
C GLN A 106 -5.28 1.72 -26.45
N ASP A 107 -6.18 1.69 -25.46
CA ASP A 107 -7.64 1.57 -25.63
C ASP A 107 -8.02 0.34 -26.48
N PRO A 108 -8.03 -0.85 -25.87
CA PRO A 108 -8.30 -2.09 -26.58
C PRO A 108 -9.70 -2.13 -27.21
N VAL A 109 -10.68 -1.41 -26.65
CA VAL A 109 -12.04 -1.34 -27.21
C VAL A 109 -12.04 -0.50 -28.49
N PHE A 110 -11.32 0.62 -28.52
CA PHE A 110 -11.11 1.40 -29.73
C PHE A 110 -10.40 0.59 -30.82
N LEU A 111 -9.29 -0.08 -30.48
CA LEU A 111 -8.53 -0.90 -31.43
C LEU A 111 -9.37 -2.06 -31.99
N ALA A 112 -10.17 -2.73 -31.15
CA ALA A 112 -11.03 -3.81 -31.60
C ALA A 112 -12.11 -3.31 -32.57
N LYS A 113 -12.72 -2.14 -32.32
CA LYS A 113 -13.67 -1.53 -33.26
C LYS A 113 -13.03 -1.17 -34.59
N GLN A 114 -11.81 -0.62 -34.55
CA GLN A 114 -11.08 -0.23 -35.75
C GLN A 114 -10.81 -1.46 -36.64
N ARG A 115 -10.39 -2.58 -36.05
CA ARG A 115 -10.17 -3.84 -36.79
C ARG A 115 -11.45 -4.34 -37.46
N VAL A 116 -12.58 -4.33 -36.75
CA VAL A 116 -13.88 -4.76 -37.32
C VAL A 116 -14.32 -3.84 -38.46
N ALA A 117 -14.16 -2.52 -38.31
CA ALA A 117 -14.51 -1.56 -39.35
C ALA A 117 -13.65 -1.74 -40.62
N GLN A 118 -12.33 -1.97 -40.44
CA GLN A 118 -11.40 -2.27 -41.53
C GLN A 118 -11.79 -3.55 -42.27
N MET A 119 -12.12 -4.62 -41.55
CA MET A 119 -12.57 -5.89 -42.15
C MET A 119 -13.89 -5.74 -42.90
N ALA A 120 -14.78 -4.86 -42.45
CA ALA A 120 -16.06 -4.58 -43.10
C ALA A 120 -15.95 -3.61 -44.29
N GLY A 121 -14.75 -3.18 -44.69
CA GLY A 121 -14.54 -2.23 -45.78
C GLY A 121 -15.10 -0.83 -45.50
N SER A 122 -15.40 -0.50 -44.24
CA SER A 122 -16.00 0.77 -43.85
C SER A 122 -14.90 1.76 -43.44
N LEU A 123 -14.73 2.82 -44.24
CA LEU A 123 -13.67 3.83 -44.05
C LEU A 123 -13.97 4.84 -42.93
N ALA A 124 -15.18 4.86 -42.38
CA ALA A 124 -15.57 5.86 -41.39
C ALA A 124 -16.49 5.27 -40.31
N LEU A 125 -15.88 4.84 -39.21
CA LEU A 125 -16.51 5.08 -37.91
C LEU A 125 -15.54 5.97 -37.13
N GLU A 126 -15.90 7.23 -36.92
CA GLU A 126 -15.29 8.05 -35.88
C GLU A 126 -15.51 7.35 -34.52
N SER A 127 -14.59 6.47 -34.17
CA SER A 127 -14.53 5.85 -32.87
C SER A 127 -13.70 6.79 -32.00
N LYS A 128 -14.31 7.76 -31.31
CA LYS A 128 -13.57 8.52 -30.30
C LYS A 128 -12.91 7.55 -29.31
N ARG A 129 -11.64 7.79 -28.95
CA ARG A 129 -10.94 7.01 -27.91
C ARG A 129 -11.70 7.10 -26.58
N HIS A 130 -11.58 6.06 -25.79
CA HIS A 130 -12.11 5.86 -24.45
C HIS A 130 -13.62 6.04 -24.33
N ARG A 131 -14.38 5.97 -25.44
CA ARG A 131 -15.82 6.29 -25.44
C ARG A 131 -16.63 5.51 -24.41
N VAL A 132 -16.30 4.25 -24.14
CA VAL A 132 -17.00 3.48 -23.08
C VAL A 132 -16.76 4.07 -21.70
N LEU A 133 -15.52 4.51 -21.44
CA LEU A 133 -15.09 5.06 -20.15
C LEU A 133 -15.62 6.48 -19.93
N VAL A 134 -15.66 7.31 -20.98
CA VAL A 134 -16.31 8.64 -20.95
C VAL A 134 -17.76 8.55 -20.45
N HIS A 135 -18.45 7.47 -20.81
CA HIS A 135 -19.85 7.24 -20.43
C HIS A 135 -20.03 6.27 -19.25
N SER A 136 -18.96 5.85 -18.56
CA SER A 136 -19.09 4.99 -17.37
C SER A 136 -18.06 5.36 -16.30
N PRO A 137 -18.36 6.34 -15.45
CA PRO A 137 -17.57 6.65 -14.25
C PRO A 137 -17.40 5.45 -13.33
N ILE A 138 -18.42 4.58 -13.25
CA ILE A 138 -18.39 3.33 -12.47
C ILE A 138 -17.28 2.42 -13.01
N LEU A 139 -17.22 2.22 -14.33
CA LEU A 139 -16.19 1.39 -14.95
C LEU A 139 -14.80 2.01 -14.76
N CYS A 140 -14.68 3.34 -14.83
CA CYS A 140 -13.43 4.04 -14.52
C CYS A 140 -12.96 3.76 -13.09
N GLY A 141 -13.85 3.89 -12.10
CA GLY A 141 -13.55 3.60 -10.70
C GLY A 141 -13.11 2.14 -10.47
N LEU A 142 -13.80 1.18 -11.11
CA LEU A 142 -13.44 -0.24 -11.00
C LEU A 142 -12.09 -0.56 -11.65
N LEU A 143 -11.76 0.03 -12.81
CA LEU A 143 -10.45 -0.12 -13.43
C LEU A 143 -9.35 0.48 -12.56
N LEU A 144 -9.60 1.67 -11.99
CA LEU A 144 -8.65 2.31 -11.09
C LEU A 144 -8.41 1.44 -9.85
N TYR A 145 -9.47 0.88 -9.27
CA TYR A 145 -9.36 -0.08 -8.17
C TYR A 145 -8.55 -1.32 -8.58
N HIS A 146 -8.82 -1.91 -9.75
CA HIS A 146 -8.11 -3.10 -10.24
C HIS A 146 -6.59 -2.88 -10.29
N PHE A 147 -6.15 -1.78 -10.90
CA PHE A 147 -4.72 -1.49 -11.01
C PHE A 147 -4.10 -1.11 -9.66
N ARG A 148 -4.80 -0.33 -8.83
CA ARG A 148 -4.34 -0.01 -7.46
C ARG A 148 -4.15 -1.25 -6.62
N ALA A 149 -5.11 -2.17 -6.64
CA ALA A 149 -5.03 -3.42 -5.89
C ALA A 149 -3.79 -4.24 -6.26
N ARG A 150 -3.48 -4.35 -7.55
CA ARG A 150 -2.28 -5.06 -8.02
C ARG A 150 -0.99 -4.33 -7.66
N MET A 151 -0.96 -3.01 -7.77
CA MET A 151 0.17 -2.18 -7.32
C MET A 151 0.42 -2.36 -5.82
N TYR A 152 -0.64 -2.33 -5.02
CA TYR A 152 -0.61 -2.51 -3.57
C TYR A 152 -0.07 -3.90 -3.18
N GLU A 153 -0.61 -4.98 -3.76
CA GLU A 153 -0.16 -6.35 -3.45
C GLU A 153 1.32 -6.57 -3.79
N ILE A 154 1.76 -6.11 -4.97
CA ILE A 154 3.16 -6.20 -5.39
C ILE A 154 4.06 -5.31 -4.52
N GLY A 155 3.62 -4.09 -4.23
CA GLY A 155 4.33 -3.14 -3.38
C GLY A 155 4.58 -3.70 -1.99
N VAL A 156 3.54 -4.20 -1.32
CA VAL A 156 3.63 -4.83 0.00
C VAL A 156 4.53 -6.07 -0.03
N ALA A 157 4.41 -6.92 -1.06
CA ALA A 157 5.28 -8.09 -1.21
C ALA A 157 6.77 -7.70 -1.33
N ILE A 158 7.08 -6.66 -2.10
CA ILE A 158 8.44 -6.15 -2.24
C ILE A 158 8.96 -5.60 -0.92
N VAL A 159 8.25 -4.67 -0.29
CA VAL A 159 8.77 -4.04 0.94
C VAL A 159 8.97 -5.05 2.07
N ASN A 160 8.14 -6.11 2.13
CA ASN A 160 8.30 -7.21 3.07
C ASN A 160 9.48 -8.12 2.75
N THR A 161 9.68 -8.47 1.47
CA THR A 161 10.80 -9.34 1.06
C THR A 161 12.14 -8.66 1.29
N TRP A 162 12.20 -7.36 0.99
CA TRP A 162 13.42 -6.57 1.04
C TRP A 162 13.64 -5.91 2.41
N GLY A 163 12.67 -5.95 3.34
CA GLY A 163 12.73 -5.23 4.62
C GLY A 163 12.93 -3.71 4.45
N SER A 164 12.60 -3.18 3.27
CA SER A 164 13.09 -1.87 2.82
C SER A 164 12.39 -0.71 3.50
N ILE A 165 11.22 -0.91 4.10
CA ILE A 165 10.54 0.15 4.88
C ILE A 165 10.75 -0.09 6.38
N THR A 166 10.52 -1.33 6.82
CA THR A 166 10.59 -1.69 8.24
C THR A 166 11.95 -1.39 8.87
N TYR A 167 13.06 -1.71 8.18
CA TYR A 167 14.37 -1.60 8.80
C TYR A 167 14.87 -0.14 8.85
N PRO A 168 14.71 0.67 7.78
CA PRO A 168 14.90 2.12 7.87
C PRO A 168 14.00 2.79 8.90
N ALA A 169 12.75 2.34 9.08
CA ALA A 169 11.87 2.87 10.11
C ALA A 169 12.44 2.68 11.53
N HIS A 170 13.09 1.53 11.79
CA HIS A 170 13.82 1.31 13.04
C HIS A 170 14.97 2.29 13.24
N LEU A 171 15.80 2.51 12.21
CA LEU A 171 16.91 3.46 12.27
C LEU A 171 16.40 4.89 12.47
N TYR A 172 15.43 5.32 11.66
CA TYR A 172 14.80 6.64 11.79
C TYR A 172 14.25 6.88 13.21
N ASN A 173 13.52 5.91 13.75
CA ASN A 173 13.01 5.98 15.11
C ASN A 173 14.13 6.19 16.15
N ALA A 174 15.21 5.41 16.06
CA ALA A 174 16.34 5.54 16.98
C ALA A 174 16.99 6.92 16.86
N LEU A 175 17.27 7.40 15.64
CA LEU A 175 17.90 8.71 15.42
C LEU A 175 17.03 9.86 15.95
N ARG A 176 15.70 9.75 15.80
CA ARG A 176 14.72 10.73 16.33
C ARG A 176 14.74 10.74 17.86
N HIS A 177 14.69 9.57 18.50
CA HIS A 177 14.73 9.46 19.98
C HIS A 177 16.04 9.94 20.59
N GLU A 178 17.16 9.75 19.90
CA GLU A 178 18.48 10.25 20.35
C GLU A 178 18.68 11.75 20.06
N GLY A 179 17.69 12.45 19.48
CA GLY A 179 17.77 13.88 19.19
C GLY A 179 18.82 14.25 18.13
N LEU A 180 19.14 13.33 17.22
CA LEU A 180 20.18 13.52 16.20
C LEU A 180 19.68 14.11 14.89
N LEU A 181 18.35 14.23 14.73
CA LEU A 181 17.71 14.73 13.52
C LEU A 181 17.34 16.20 13.66
N LYS A 182 17.52 16.95 12.58
CA LYS A 182 17.18 18.38 12.49
C LYS A 182 15.73 18.64 12.10
N GLY A 183 14.98 17.59 11.75
CA GLY A 183 13.61 17.67 11.30
C GLY A 183 12.96 16.29 11.16
N GLN A 184 11.80 16.28 10.52
CA GLN A 184 10.99 15.08 10.31
C GLN A 184 11.21 14.51 8.90
N TRP A 185 11.27 13.18 8.78
CA TRP A 185 11.22 12.54 7.48
C TRP A 185 9.75 12.29 7.12
N ALA A 186 9.13 13.28 6.48
CA ALA A 186 7.69 13.30 6.22
C ALA A 186 7.19 12.02 5.52
N ASP A 187 7.88 11.54 4.48
CA ASP A 187 7.51 10.29 3.78
C ASP A 187 7.50 9.06 4.72
N MET A 188 8.44 8.99 5.67
CA MET A 188 8.50 7.92 6.65
C MET A 188 7.40 8.07 7.70
N ASP A 189 7.14 9.29 8.18
CA ASP A 189 6.07 9.54 9.16
C ASP A 189 4.69 9.20 8.57
N ALA A 190 4.46 9.52 7.29
CA ALA A 190 3.23 9.15 6.59
C ALA A 190 3.07 7.63 6.48
N VAL A 191 4.11 6.89 6.08
CA VAL A 191 4.00 5.42 5.99
C VAL A 191 3.87 4.76 7.37
N GLN A 192 4.50 5.32 8.41
CA GLN A 192 4.32 4.88 9.79
C GLN A 192 2.87 5.03 10.24
N THR A 193 2.27 6.18 9.97
CA THR A 193 0.87 6.47 10.29
C THR A 193 -0.08 5.51 9.57
N LEU A 194 0.12 5.31 8.26
CA LEU A 194 -0.76 4.45 7.46
C LEU A 194 -0.71 2.98 7.88
N LEU A 195 0.51 2.46 8.12
CA LEU A 195 0.69 1.06 8.46
C LEU A 195 0.41 0.77 9.94
N GLY A 196 0.56 1.77 10.81
CA GLY A 196 0.50 1.65 12.26
C GLY A 196 1.74 0.95 12.84
N ASP A 197 2.07 1.31 14.09
CA ASP A 197 3.27 0.82 14.79
C ASP A 197 3.37 -0.72 14.85
N SER A 198 2.23 -1.41 14.99
CA SER A 198 2.18 -2.88 15.10
C SER A 198 2.68 -3.64 13.87
N ASN A 199 2.76 -2.96 12.72
CA ASN A 199 3.32 -3.49 11.47
C ASN A 199 4.82 -3.22 11.32
N LEU A 200 5.35 -2.20 12.00
CA LEU A 200 6.73 -1.76 11.86
C LEU A 200 7.61 -2.19 13.04
N PHE A 201 7.03 -2.33 14.23
CA PHE A 201 7.74 -2.66 15.45
C PHE A 201 7.16 -3.90 16.13
N VAL A 202 8.01 -4.80 16.62
CA VAL A 202 7.57 -5.95 17.42
C VAL A 202 7.36 -5.54 18.88
N GLY A 203 6.08 -5.36 19.25
CA GLY A 203 5.68 -4.89 20.58
C GLY A 203 5.60 -3.38 20.60
N GLU A 204 5.99 -2.76 21.72
CA GLU A 204 6.06 -1.30 21.82
C GLU A 204 7.19 -0.72 20.98
N ARG A 205 6.98 0.51 20.51
CA ARG A 205 7.96 1.31 19.77
C ARG A 205 9.24 1.47 20.63
N PRO A 206 10.43 1.17 20.10
CA PRO A 206 11.66 1.25 20.89
C PRO A 206 11.96 2.69 21.33
N GLY A 207 12.13 2.93 22.63
CA GLY A 207 12.34 4.27 23.18
C GLY A 207 13.74 4.55 23.75
N ASN A 208 14.66 3.58 23.70
CA ASN A 208 16.01 3.71 24.26
C ASN A 208 17.01 2.76 23.56
N LYS A 209 18.31 3.02 23.79
CA LYS A 209 19.43 2.25 23.21
C LYS A 209 19.36 0.74 23.51
N ASP A 210 18.88 0.35 24.68
CA ASP A 210 18.78 -1.07 25.07
C ASP A 210 17.72 -1.84 24.29
N ASP A 211 16.75 -1.13 23.72
CA ASP A 211 15.61 -1.72 23.02
C ASP A 211 15.77 -1.72 21.49
N TYR A 212 16.56 -0.80 20.91
CA TYR A 212 16.75 -0.71 19.46
C TYR A 212 17.18 -2.04 18.85
N LEU A 213 18.26 -2.63 19.36
CA LEU A 213 18.79 -3.89 18.84
C LEU A 213 17.80 -5.05 19.07
N LYS A 214 17.25 -5.18 20.28
CA LYS A 214 16.35 -6.29 20.63
C LYS A 214 15.13 -6.31 19.72
N ARG A 215 14.49 -5.15 19.54
CA ARG A 215 13.26 -5.01 18.74
C ARG A 215 13.55 -5.20 17.26
N PHE A 216 14.68 -4.70 16.77
CA PHE A 216 15.14 -4.95 15.40
C PHE A 216 15.38 -6.44 15.15
N LEU A 217 16.07 -7.13 16.06
CA LEU A 217 16.35 -8.56 15.94
C LEU A 217 15.06 -9.40 15.93
N LEU A 218 14.07 -9.04 16.75
CA LEU A 218 12.74 -9.64 16.70
C LEU A 218 12.05 -9.41 15.34
N GLN A 219 12.17 -8.21 14.77
CA GLN A 219 11.57 -7.87 13.47
C GLN A 219 12.17 -8.72 12.34
N ILE A 220 13.49 -8.91 12.33
CA ILE A 220 14.18 -9.71 11.31
C ILE A 220 14.08 -11.23 11.57
N GLY A 221 13.32 -11.66 12.60
CA GLY A 221 12.98 -13.05 12.84
C GLY A 221 13.92 -13.82 13.77
N TYR A 222 14.71 -13.16 14.63
CA TYR A 222 15.44 -13.84 15.71
C TYR A 222 14.49 -14.16 16.88
N SER A 223 14.72 -15.28 17.55
CA SER A 223 13.94 -15.65 18.73
C SER A 223 14.29 -14.77 19.94
N ALA A 224 13.30 -14.46 20.78
CA ALA A 224 13.51 -13.80 22.08
C ALA A 224 14.51 -14.54 22.99
N SER A 225 14.60 -15.87 22.84
CA SER A 225 15.57 -16.70 23.57
C SER A 225 17.03 -16.45 23.17
N ALA A 226 17.28 -15.80 22.03
CA ALA A 226 18.62 -15.42 21.59
C ALA A 226 19.24 -14.31 22.46
N PHE A 227 18.42 -13.56 23.22
CA PHE A 227 18.85 -12.40 24.00
C PHE A 227 19.38 -12.73 25.41
N THR A 228 19.56 -14.01 25.76
CA THR A 228 20.14 -14.39 27.07
C THR A 228 21.63 -14.03 27.12
N SER A 229 22.10 -13.48 28.26
CA SER A 229 23.34 -12.70 28.44
C SER A 229 24.67 -13.35 28.05
N ARG A 230 24.69 -14.60 27.57
CA ARG A 230 25.88 -15.28 27.03
C ARG A 230 25.87 -15.46 25.51
N ARG A 231 24.82 -15.03 24.81
CA ARG A 231 24.58 -15.28 23.37
C ARG A 231 24.37 -14.03 22.51
N ILE A 232 24.73 -12.83 22.98
CA ILE A 232 24.75 -11.61 22.13
C ILE A 232 26.02 -11.58 21.24
N ARG A 233 27.13 -12.17 21.70
CA ARG A 233 28.41 -12.29 20.96
C ARG A 233 28.37 -12.96 19.56
N PRO A 234 27.46 -13.90 19.23
CA PRO A 234 27.34 -14.47 17.88
C PRO A 234 26.72 -13.53 16.84
N LEU A 235 26.19 -12.35 17.21
CA LEU A 235 25.58 -11.40 16.26
C LEU A 235 26.58 -10.73 15.31
N ARG A 236 27.90 -10.98 15.47
CA ARG A 236 28.97 -10.55 14.55
C ARG A 236 28.79 -11.02 13.09
N ARG A 237 27.85 -11.94 12.82
CA ARG A 237 27.48 -12.38 11.46
C ARG A 237 25.96 -12.40 11.30
N LEU A 238 25.35 -11.23 11.20
CA LEU A 238 23.92 -11.09 10.91
C LEU A 238 23.63 -11.74 9.54
N GLY A 239 22.73 -12.74 9.52
CA GLY A 239 22.34 -13.46 8.30
C GLY A 239 22.94 -14.87 8.12
N ARG A 240 23.90 -15.31 8.95
CA ARG A 240 24.46 -16.68 8.91
C ARG A 240 24.04 -17.60 10.07
N ASN A 241 23.37 -17.06 11.09
CA ASN A 241 22.98 -17.81 12.28
C ASN A 241 21.60 -18.45 12.12
N GLN A 242 21.50 -19.50 11.31
CA GLN A 242 20.26 -20.28 11.16
C GLN A 242 19.78 -20.88 12.50
N ASP A 243 20.70 -21.15 13.42
CA ASP A 243 20.41 -21.77 14.73
C ASP A 243 19.66 -20.84 15.71
N LEU A 244 19.62 -19.52 15.44
CA LEU A 244 18.96 -18.51 16.27
C LEU A 244 17.70 -17.93 15.61
N ALA A 245 17.42 -18.34 14.37
CA ALA A 245 16.22 -17.95 13.64
C ALA A 245 14.98 -18.55 14.32
N SER A 246 13.98 -17.71 14.54
CA SER A 246 12.67 -18.17 15.00
C SER A 246 11.99 -18.99 13.90
N ARG A 247 11.15 -19.95 14.30
CA ARG A 247 10.30 -20.69 13.34
C ARG A 247 9.31 -19.78 12.60
N ALA A 248 8.99 -18.63 13.18
CA ALA A 248 8.31 -17.55 12.48
C ALA A 248 9.36 -16.74 11.71
N ALA A 249 9.28 -16.79 10.38
CA ALA A 249 10.09 -15.97 9.47
C ALA A 249 10.02 -14.46 9.82
N PRO A 250 10.88 -13.59 9.22
CA PRO A 250 10.85 -12.15 9.47
C PRO A 250 9.43 -11.59 9.44
N ARG A 251 9.10 -10.73 10.39
CA ARG A 251 7.76 -10.15 10.47
C ARG A 251 7.64 -9.08 9.39
N GLY A 252 6.78 -9.31 8.42
CA GLY A 252 6.39 -8.31 7.43
C GLY A 252 5.20 -7.48 7.90
N ILE A 253 4.91 -6.42 7.15
CA ILE A 253 3.66 -5.66 7.19
C ILE A 253 2.51 -6.64 6.92
N LYS A 254 1.63 -6.79 7.92
CA LYS A 254 0.50 -7.73 7.92
C LYS A 254 -0.82 -6.96 7.92
N GLY A 255 -1.55 -7.10 6.82
CA GLY A 255 -2.87 -6.51 6.69
C GLY A 255 -2.78 -4.99 6.59
N GLY A 256 -3.26 -4.47 5.47
CA GLY A 256 -3.42 -3.04 5.28
C GLY A 256 -4.88 -2.66 5.28
N ALA A 257 -5.41 -2.20 4.15
CA ALA A 257 -6.80 -1.83 3.88
C ALA A 257 -7.77 -3.05 3.82
N PRO A 258 -8.33 -3.56 4.95
CA PRO A 258 -9.12 -4.79 4.94
C PRO A 258 -10.40 -4.69 4.13
N VAL A 259 -11.08 -3.53 4.12
CA VAL A 259 -12.34 -3.34 3.40
C VAL A 259 -12.08 -3.37 1.89
N SER A 260 -11.05 -2.68 1.44
CA SER A 260 -10.61 -2.62 0.05
C SER A 260 -10.15 -3.99 -0.44
N CYS A 261 -9.41 -4.73 0.38
CA CYS A 261 -8.93 -6.07 0.03
C CYS A 261 -10.05 -7.11 -0.16
N MET A 262 -11.24 -6.91 0.41
CA MET A 262 -12.37 -7.85 0.25
C MET A 262 -12.89 -7.94 -1.18
N PHE A 263 -12.58 -6.95 -2.02
CA PHE A 263 -13.02 -6.90 -3.41
C PHE A 263 -11.97 -7.44 -4.41
N VAL A 264 -10.79 -7.84 -3.94
CA VAL A 264 -9.69 -8.32 -4.80
C VAL A 264 -10.08 -9.60 -5.53
N GLU A 265 -10.71 -10.55 -4.83
CA GLU A 265 -11.17 -11.81 -5.44
C GLU A 265 -12.10 -11.55 -6.61
N ARG A 266 -12.96 -10.53 -6.49
CA ARG A 266 -13.94 -10.19 -7.51
C ARG A 266 -13.34 -9.43 -8.69
N TYR A 267 -12.60 -8.34 -8.43
CA TYR A 267 -12.18 -7.41 -9.48
C TYR A 267 -10.74 -7.59 -9.94
N VAL A 268 -9.93 -8.42 -9.27
CA VAL A 268 -8.53 -8.70 -9.66
C VAL A 268 -8.35 -10.15 -10.08
N ARG A 269 -8.81 -11.11 -9.26
CA ARG A 269 -8.60 -12.56 -9.50
C ARG A 269 -9.71 -13.21 -10.33
N GLY A 270 -10.83 -12.53 -10.52
CA GLY A 270 -11.93 -13.02 -11.37
C GLY A 270 -12.60 -14.28 -10.81
N SER A 271 -12.67 -14.42 -9.48
CA SER A 271 -13.27 -15.57 -8.76
C SER A 271 -14.73 -15.89 -9.14
N GLY A 272 -15.40 -14.98 -9.88
CA GLY A 272 -16.80 -15.12 -10.24
C GLY A 272 -17.75 -14.82 -9.09
N GLN A 273 -17.27 -14.39 -7.92
CA GLN A 273 -18.13 -13.96 -6.82
C GLN A 273 -18.83 -12.63 -7.18
N VAL A 274 -20.15 -12.68 -7.30
CA VAL A 274 -20.98 -11.54 -7.76
C VAL A 274 -21.92 -11.05 -6.66
N GLU A 275 -22.43 -11.96 -5.85
CA GLU A 275 -23.52 -11.69 -4.94
C GLU A 275 -22.97 -11.18 -3.60
N LEU A 276 -23.26 -9.91 -3.31
CA LEU A 276 -23.03 -9.28 -2.02
C LEU A 276 -24.36 -9.11 -1.32
N SER A 277 -24.57 -9.85 -0.24
CA SER A 277 -25.71 -9.66 0.66
C SER A 277 -25.39 -8.54 1.66
N PRO A 278 -26.41 -7.92 2.28
CA PRO A 278 -26.20 -7.00 3.40
C PRO A 278 -25.35 -7.60 4.53
N GLN A 279 -25.47 -8.93 4.76
CA GLN A 279 -24.62 -9.66 5.71
C GLN A 279 -23.14 -9.63 5.31
N HIS A 280 -22.84 -9.84 4.03
CA HIS A 280 -21.47 -9.76 3.52
C HIS A 280 -20.91 -8.34 3.71
N VAL A 281 -21.70 -7.30 3.40
CA VAL A 281 -21.26 -5.90 3.59
C VAL A 281 -21.01 -5.58 5.06
N ASP A 282 -21.88 -6.03 5.97
CA ASP A 282 -21.69 -5.85 7.41
C ASP A 282 -20.44 -6.59 7.92
N GLU A 283 -20.15 -7.79 7.39
CA GLU A 283 -18.93 -8.52 7.70
C GLU A 283 -17.69 -7.77 7.23
N ILE A 284 -17.68 -7.27 5.99
CA ILE A 284 -16.60 -6.45 5.44
C ILE A 284 -16.36 -5.25 6.37
N LEU A 285 -17.42 -4.53 6.73
CA LEU A 285 -17.35 -3.37 7.62
C LEU A 285 -16.86 -3.71 9.02
N SER A 286 -17.12 -4.91 9.54
CA SER A 286 -16.61 -5.36 10.84
C SER A 286 -15.08 -5.46 10.88
N ARG A 287 -14.43 -5.54 9.71
CA ARG A 287 -12.98 -5.58 9.59
C ARG A 287 -12.35 -4.19 9.55
N SER A 288 -13.13 -3.13 9.29
CA SER A 288 -12.65 -1.75 9.17
C SER A 288 -11.89 -1.29 10.42
N ARG A 289 -10.72 -0.69 10.17
CA ARG A 289 -9.85 -0.09 11.18
C ARG A 289 -10.23 1.34 11.54
N PHE A 290 -11.23 1.92 10.87
CA PHE A 290 -11.60 3.32 11.05
C PHE A 290 -12.88 3.47 11.86
N GLN A 291 -12.94 4.48 12.72
CA GLN A 291 -14.13 4.89 13.44
C GLN A 291 -14.53 6.32 13.10
N GLU A 292 -15.83 6.56 13.07
CA GLU A 292 -16.41 7.90 12.92
C GLU A 292 -16.24 8.66 14.24
N ILE A 293 -15.67 9.87 14.15
CA ILE A 293 -15.57 10.86 15.23
C ILE A 293 -16.37 12.09 14.79
N GLY A 294 -17.17 12.65 15.69
CA GLY A 294 -18.06 13.77 15.37
C GLY A 294 -19.32 13.34 14.62
N THR A 295 -20.01 14.31 14.02
CA THR A 295 -21.29 14.09 13.32
C THR A 295 -21.29 14.77 11.95
N GLU A 296 -22.08 14.23 11.00
CA GLU A 296 -22.33 14.91 9.72
C GLU A 296 -23.14 16.19 9.90
N GLU A 297 -24.07 16.19 10.85
CA GLU A 297 -24.98 17.32 11.12
C GLU A 297 -24.21 18.56 11.56
N ASP A 298 -23.16 18.38 12.37
CA ASP A 298 -22.31 19.48 12.85
C ASP A 298 -21.14 19.79 11.91
N GLY A 299 -21.00 19.06 10.79
CA GLY A 299 -19.88 19.19 9.86
C GLY A 299 -18.52 18.79 10.45
N THR A 300 -18.50 18.03 11.55
CA THR A 300 -17.29 17.64 12.29
C THR A 300 -16.85 16.20 12.02
N LEU A 301 -17.55 15.48 11.14
CA LEU A 301 -17.28 14.07 10.86
C LEU A 301 -15.83 13.87 10.38
N MET A 302 -15.08 13.08 11.14
CA MET A 302 -13.74 12.60 10.80
C MET A 302 -13.67 11.08 10.93
N LEU A 303 -12.77 10.46 10.17
CA LEU A 303 -12.46 9.04 10.29
C LEU A 303 -11.10 8.88 10.94
N ALA A 304 -11.07 8.34 12.15
CA ALA A 304 -9.82 8.05 12.86
C ALA A 304 -9.44 6.59 12.74
N GLN A 305 -8.17 6.34 12.46
CA GLN A 305 -7.58 5.00 12.46
C GLN A 305 -7.42 4.49 13.90
N ILE A 306 -7.72 3.21 14.12
CA ILE A 306 -7.52 2.54 15.39
C ILE A 306 -6.32 1.60 15.23
N ASP A 307 -5.19 1.97 15.82
CA ASP A 307 -3.96 1.18 15.74
C ASP A 307 -3.84 0.13 16.85
N ASP A 308 -4.45 0.37 18.02
CA ASP A 308 -4.40 -0.57 19.14
C ASP A 308 -5.22 -1.84 18.83
N PRO A 309 -4.58 -3.04 18.78
CA PRO A 309 -5.27 -4.31 18.57
C PRO A 309 -6.36 -4.59 19.62
N ASN A 310 -6.20 -4.11 20.85
CA ASN A 310 -7.18 -4.28 21.92
C ASN A 310 -8.43 -3.43 21.67
N GLU A 311 -8.27 -2.16 21.27
CA GLU A 311 -9.38 -1.29 20.90
C GLU A 311 -10.12 -1.82 19.66
N LEU A 312 -9.39 -2.29 18.65
CA LEU A 312 -9.99 -2.98 17.50
C LEU A 312 -10.81 -4.21 17.93
N ARG A 313 -10.30 -4.99 18.89
CA ARG A 313 -11.01 -6.17 19.42
C ARG A 313 -12.25 -5.77 20.20
N LYS A 314 -12.18 -4.74 21.05
CA LYS A 314 -13.32 -4.19 21.79
C LYS A 314 -14.40 -3.69 20.85
N LYS A 315 -14.04 -2.91 19.82
CA LYS A 315 -14.97 -2.43 18.77
C LYS A 315 -15.70 -3.60 18.10
N ARG A 316 -14.97 -4.65 17.71
CA ARG A 316 -15.56 -5.85 17.09
C ARG A 316 -16.52 -6.57 18.02
N GLN A 317 -16.15 -6.72 19.30
CA GLN A 317 -17.00 -7.35 20.31
C GLN A 317 -18.27 -6.54 20.59
N LEU A 318 -18.15 -5.21 20.68
CA LEU A 318 -19.29 -4.31 20.89
C LEU A 318 -20.28 -4.46 19.72
N LYS A 319 -19.79 -4.40 18.48
CA LYS A 319 -20.63 -4.56 17.29
C LYS A 319 -21.33 -5.92 17.23
N GLN A 320 -20.64 -6.99 17.63
CA GLN A 320 -21.24 -8.34 17.73
C GLN A 320 -22.34 -8.40 18.81
N ARG A 321 -22.11 -7.78 19.98
CA ARG A 321 -23.11 -7.72 21.05
C ARG A 321 -24.35 -6.95 20.63
N THR A 322 -24.19 -5.76 20.06
CA THR A 322 -25.30 -4.95 19.53
C THR A 322 -26.13 -5.73 18.52
N LYS A 323 -25.48 -6.48 17.62
CA LYS A 323 -26.16 -7.35 16.64
C LYS A 323 -26.99 -8.47 17.29
N MET A 324 -26.52 -9.03 18.41
CA MET A 324 -27.26 -10.07 19.16
C MET A 324 -28.44 -9.50 19.96
N THR A 325 -28.31 -8.30 20.53
CA THR A 325 -29.37 -7.68 21.35
C THR A 325 -30.45 -6.99 20.53
N GLU A 326 -30.09 -6.30 19.45
CA GLU A 326 -31.03 -5.45 18.71
C GLU A 326 -31.62 -6.14 17.47
N GLY A 327 -31.08 -7.30 17.06
CA GLY A 327 -31.56 -8.10 15.93
C GLY A 327 -31.53 -7.40 14.55
N ALA A 328 -31.18 -6.11 14.49
CA ALA A 328 -31.32 -5.28 13.32
C ALA A 328 -30.03 -5.30 12.48
N GLN A 329 -30.13 -5.84 11.26
CA GLN A 329 -29.19 -5.46 10.21
C GLN A 329 -29.40 -3.98 9.91
N LEU A 330 -28.29 -3.23 9.79
CA LEU A 330 -28.35 -1.84 9.34
C LEU A 330 -29.13 -1.76 8.02
N PRO A 331 -30.01 -0.75 7.85
CA PRO A 331 -30.67 -0.53 6.57
C PRO A 331 -29.64 -0.45 5.43
N PRO A 332 -29.95 -0.96 4.22
CA PRO A 332 -28.99 -0.98 3.11
C PRO A 332 -28.33 0.37 2.83
N GLY A 333 -29.07 1.48 2.94
CA GLY A 333 -28.52 2.83 2.78
C GLY A 333 -27.45 3.18 3.82
N LYS A 334 -27.63 2.80 5.08
CA LYS A 334 -26.63 3.02 6.14
C LYS A 334 -25.39 2.13 5.93
N LEU A 335 -25.59 0.88 5.50
CA LEU A 335 -24.47 -0.01 5.15
C LEU A 335 -23.64 0.55 3.99
N LEU A 336 -24.29 1.04 2.94
CA LEU A 336 -23.61 1.65 1.80
C LEU A 336 -22.85 2.91 2.20
N ARG A 337 -23.44 3.80 3.02
CA ARG A 337 -22.74 4.98 3.56
C ARG A 337 -21.48 4.57 4.32
N SER A 338 -21.59 3.68 5.31
CA SER A 338 -20.43 3.22 6.08
C SER A 338 -19.37 2.54 5.20
N LEU A 339 -19.79 1.80 4.16
CA LEU A 339 -18.86 1.17 3.22
C LEU A 339 -18.10 2.20 2.40
N VAL A 340 -18.77 3.23 1.90
CA VAL A 340 -18.14 4.33 1.16
C VAL A 340 -17.13 5.07 2.04
N LEU A 341 -17.50 5.38 3.29
CA LEU A 341 -16.58 6.03 4.24
C LEU A 341 -15.35 5.16 4.53
N ALA A 342 -15.55 3.86 4.79
CA ALA A 342 -14.45 2.95 5.07
C ALA A 342 -13.51 2.77 3.86
N LEU A 343 -14.05 2.63 2.65
CA LEU A 343 -13.27 2.59 1.41
C LEU A 343 -12.50 3.91 1.19
N GLY A 344 -13.15 5.05 1.46
CA GLY A 344 -12.53 6.36 1.38
C GLY A 344 -11.32 6.50 2.31
N ALA A 345 -11.49 6.13 3.58
CA ALA A 345 -10.41 6.16 4.57
C ALA A 345 -9.22 5.26 4.20
N GLU A 346 -9.50 4.08 3.66
CA GLU A 346 -8.46 3.15 3.24
C GLU A 346 -7.76 3.54 1.92
N THR A 347 -8.32 4.48 1.15
CA THR A 347 -7.82 4.77 -0.20
C THR A 347 -6.38 5.27 -0.17
N LEU A 348 -5.99 6.06 0.84
CA LEU A 348 -4.63 6.58 0.96
C LEU A 348 -3.62 5.44 1.18
N GLU A 349 -3.87 4.56 2.14
CA GLU A 349 -3.03 3.37 2.39
C GLU A 349 -2.97 2.46 1.16
N PHE A 350 -4.12 2.23 0.52
CA PHE A 350 -4.25 1.33 -0.63
C PHE A 350 -3.60 1.87 -1.91
N SER A 351 -3.43 3.19 -2.02
CA SER A 351 -2.78 3.83 -3.17
C SER A 351 -1.41 4.42 -2.87
N PHE A 352 -0.87 4.16 -1.67
CA PHE A 352 0.44 4.63 -1.27
C PHE A 352 1.54 4.12 -2.23
N PRO A 353 2.47 4.97 -2.73
CA PRO A 353 3.57 4.59 -3.62
C PRO A 353 4.65 3.70 -2.98
N TYR A 354 4.30 2.47 -2.61
CA TYR A 354 5.23 1.54 -1.93
C TYR A 354 6.49 1.23 -2.74
N LEU A 355 6.43 1.22 -4.09
CA LEU A 355 7.62 0.96 -4.91
C LEU A 355 8.57 2.16 -4.92
N LEU A 356 8.03 3.38 -4.94
CA LEU A 356 8.83 4.60 -4.74
C LEU A 356 9.45 4.63 -3.35
N MET A 357 8.66 4.37 -2.30
CA MET A 357 9.14 4.36 -0.92
C MET A 357 10.25 3.31 -0.72
N HIS A 358 10.06 2.11 -1.29
CA HIS A 358 11.09 1.08 -1.34
C HIS A 358 12.41 1.61 -1.94
N ARG A 359 12.37 2.26 -3.11
CA ARG A 359 13.59 2.76 -3.77
C ARG A 359 14.28 3.86 -2.96
N LEU A 360 13.52 4.78 -2.36
CA LEU A 360 14.08 5.85 -1.53
C LEU A 360 14.77 5.29 -0.30
N CYS A 361 14.08 4.41 0.43
CA CYS A 361 14.66 3.74 1.58
C CYS A 361 15.88 2.89 1.23
N TRP A 362 15.88 2.23 0.07
CA TRP A 362 17.04 1.46 -0.38
C TRP A 362 18.25 2.35 -0.69
N LYS A 363 18.04 3.50 -1.34
CA LYS A 363 19.09 4.49 -1.58
C LYS A 363 19.64 5.04 -0.27
N PHE A 364 18.77 5.37 0.68
CA PHE A 364 19.17 5.79 2.03
C PHE A 364 20.07 4.74 2.70
N LEU A 365 19.67 3.46 2.69
CA LEU A 365 20.50 2.40 3.27
C LEU A 365 21.87 2.27 2.58
N ARG A 366 21.95 2.46 1.26
CA ARG A 366 23.24 2.47 0.53
C ARG A 366 24.14 3.59 1.03
N GLN A 367 23.60 4.79 1.17
CA GLN A 367 24.34 5.95 1.65
C GLN A 367 24.81 5.77 3.09
N VAL A 368 23.95 5.24 3.97
CA VAL A 368 24.33 4.91 5.36
C VAL A 368 25.45 3.87 5.38
N LYS A 369 25.33 2.80 4.58
CA LYS A 369 26.38 1.78 4.47
C LYS A 369 27.70 2.40 4.02
N GLU A 370 27.68 3.21 2.97
CA GLU A 370 28.89 3.87 2.43
C GLU A 370 29.55 4.78 3.47
N ALA A 371 28.77 5.62 4.15
CA ALA A 371 29.28 6.55 5.15
C ALA A 371 29.84 5.83 6.39
N CYS A 372 29.21 4.72 6.80
CA CYS A 372 29.62 3.95 7.97
C CYS A 372 30.66 2.85 7.66
N ASP A 373 30.99 2.63 6.38
CA ASP A 373 31.62 1.39 5.91
C ASP A 373 32.97 1.12 6.58
N LEU A 374 33.82 2.14 6.68
CA LEU A 374 35.15 2.00 7.28
C LEU A 374 35.07 1.52 8.73
N THR A 375 34.22 2.17 9.55
CA THR A 375 34.08 1.83 10.97
C THR A 375 33.43 0.46 11.16
N LEU A 376 32.43 0.12 10.34
CA LEU A 376 31.77 -1.19 10.39
C LEU A 376 32.73 -2.33 9.98
N LYS A 377 33.61 -2.09 9.00
CA LYS A 377 34.65 -3.05 8.59
C LYS A 377 35.67 -3.31 9.68
N GLU A 378 36.09 -2.27 10.41
CA GLU A 378 36.99 -2.40 11.56
C GLU A 378 36.36 -3.22 12.70
N LEU A 379 35.07 -3.04 12.96
CA LEU A 379 34.36 -3.72 14.06
C LEU A 379 34.06 -5.20 13.75
N TYR A 380 33.56 -5.51 12.55
CA TYR A 380 32.95 -6.82 12.27
C TYR A 380 33.66 -7.67 11.22
N THR A 381 34.33 -7.04 10.25
CA THR A 381 35.09 -7.57 9.09
C THR A 381 34.65 -6.91 7.77
N PRO A 382 35.52 -6.90 6.74
CA PRO A 382 35.15 -6.50 5.37
C PRO A 382 33.94 -7.20 4.75
N ALA A 383 33.56 -8.37 5.28
CA ALA A 383 32.48 -9.20 4.77
C ALA A 383 31.20 -9.16 5.64
N TYR A 384 31.01 -8.11 6.45
CA TYR A 384 29.80 -7.95 7.28
C TYR A 384 28.50 -7.87 6.44
N ILE A 385 28.59 -7.29 5.24
CA ILE A 385 27.58 -7.36 4.17
C ILE A 385 28.27 -7.95 2.95
N ALA A 386 27.91 -9.17 2.58
CA ALA A 386 28.52 -9.88 1.45
C ALA A 386 27.80 -9.58 0.13
N GLU A 387 26.49 -9.38 0.21
CA GLU A 387 25.63 -9.17 -0.94
C GLU A 387 24.75 -7.94 -0.72
N GLU A 388 24.38 -7.30 -1.83
CA GLU A 388 23.46 -6.18 -1.83
C GLU A 388 22.10 -6.55 -1.20
N SER A 389 21.65 -7.80 -1.33
CA SER A 389 20.45 -8.35 -0.66
C SER A 389 20.46 -8.17 0.87
N GLN A 390 21.64 -8.12 1.49
CA GLN A 390 21.84 -8.01 2.93
C GLN A 390 21.93 -6.56 3.40
N LEU A 391 21.87 -5.57 2.49
CA LEU A 391 21.98 -4.15 2.81
C LEU A 391 21.12 -3.70 4.01
N PRO A 392 19.85 -4.13 4.17
CA PRO A 392 19.02 -3.72 5.29
C PRO A 392 19.59 -4.10 6.67
N PHE A 393 20.49 -5.08 6.74
CA PHE A 393 21.15 -5.51 7.98
C PHE A 393 22.18 -4.51 8.50
N VAL A 394 22.57 -3.49 7.71
CA VAL A 394 23.42 -2.39 8.18
C VAL A 394 22.86 -1.75 9.47
N VAL A 395 21.53 -1.63 9.57
CA VAL A 395 20.83 -1.11 10.76
C VAL A 395 21.13 -1.97 11.99
N GLY A 396 21.09 -3.29 11.84
CA GLY A 396 21.41 -4.23 12.92
C GLY A 396 22.86 -4.15 13.38
N TYR A 397 23.81 -3.94 12.45
CA TYR A 397 25.22 -3.76 12.79
C TYR A 397 25.48 -2.44 13.53
N ILE A 398 24.81 -1.36 13.14
CA ILE A 398 24.86 -0.07 13.86
C ILE A 398 24.31 -0.26 15.29
N PHE A 399 23.12 -0.87 15.43
CA PHE A 399 22.53 -1.11 16.76
C PHE A 399 23.35 -2.09 17.62
N THR A 400 24.03 -3.06 17.00
CA THR A 400 24.97 -3.93 17.73
C THR A 400 26.13 -3.12 18.29
N ALA A 401 26.70 -2.20 17.52
CA ALA A 401 27.80 -1.35 17.98
C ALA A 401 27.35 -0.37 19.08
N VAL A 402 26.12 0.15 18.99
CA VAL A 402 25.51 0.98 20.04
C VAL A 402 25.30 0.19 21.33
N SER A 403 24.85 -1.06 21.24
CA SER A 403 24.63 -1.91 22.42
C SER A 403 25.92 -2.39 23.08
N GLU A 404 27.02 -2.51 22.34
CA GLU A 404 28.32 -2.97 22.87
C GLU A 404 29.15 -1.81 23.46
N ASP A 405 28.88 -0.56 23.08
CA ASP A 405 29.53 0.68 23.53
C ASP A 405 31.07 0.61 23.60
N GLU A 406 31.70 -0.10 22.66
CA GLU A 406 33.15 -0.21 22.58
C GLU A 406 33.75 1.11 22.06
N GLY A 407 34.12 2.00 22.97
CA GLY A 407 34.93 3.20 22.69
C GLY A 407 34.20 4.30 21.92
N GLY A 408 32.88 4.46 22.10
CA GLY A 408 32.08 5.52 21.46
C GLY A 408 31.83 5.31 19.96
N ARG A 409 32.23 4.16 19.40
CA ARG A 409 32.05 3.84 17.97
C ARG A 409 30.58 3.71 17.57
N GLY A 410 29.72 3.21 18.48
CA GLY A 410 28.28 3.15 18.25
C GLY A 410 27.64 4.52 18.09
N ASP A 411 28.00 5.47 18.97
CA ASP A 411 27.53 6.86 18.88
C ASP A 411 28.05 7.57 17.63
N PHE A 412 29.29 7.31 17.23
CA PHE A 412 29.82 7.80 15.95
C PHE A 412 28.98 7.31 14.77
N LEU A 413 28.70 6.00 14.69
CA LEU A 413 27.89 5.41 13.63
C LEU A 413 26.46 5.99 13.58
N MET A 414 25.84 6.21 14.75
CA MET A 414 24.51 6.85 14.82
C MET A 414 24.55 8.28 14.32
N ARG A 415 25.58 9.07 14.66
CA ARG A 415 25.76 10.44 14.17
C ARG A 415 25.98 10.48 12.67
N THR A 416 26.84 9.61 12.13
CA THR A 416 27.07 9.50 10.69
C THR A 416 25.81 9.09 9.93
N ALA A 417 25.02 8.15 10.47
CA ALA A 417 23.73 7.81 9.89
C ALA A 417 22.71 8.96 9.95
N ALA A 418 22.73 9.75 11.03
CA ALA A 418 21.91 10.96 11.15
C ALA A 418 22.32 12.04 10.16
N GLU A 419 23.62 12.24 9.89
CA GLU A 419 24.09 13.19 8.86
C GLU A 419 23.49 12.84 7.49
N VAL A 420 23.59 11.58 7.07
CA VAL A 420 22.99 11.10 5.82
C VAL A 420 21.48 11.34 5.78
N LEU A 421 20.79 11.10 6.88
CA LEU A 421 19.34 11.31 6.93
C LEU A 421 18.96 12.80 6.97
N ASN A 422 19.75 13.63 7.65
CA ASN A 422 19.53 15.08 7.69
C ASN A 422 19.69 15.69 6.29
N ASP A 423 20.64 15.20 5.48
CA ASP A 423 20.75 15.61 4.08
C ASP A 423 19.48 15.26 3.27
N ILE A 424 18.85 14.11 3.54
CA ILE A 424 17.58 13.73 2.92
C ILE A 424 16.44 14.63 3.40
N ILE A 425 16.36 14.92 4.70
CA ILE A 425 15.32 15.76 5.32
C ILE A 425 15.42 17.21 4.84
N GLU A 426 16.62 17.76 4.73
CA GLU A 426 16.86 19.12 4.25
C GLU A 426 16.63 19.25 2.73
N SER A 427 16.66 18.13 2.00
CA SER A 427 16.36 18.08 0.57
C SER A 427 14.88 17.75 0.28
N GLU A 428 14.45 17.97 -0.97
CA GLU A 428 13.12 17.53 -1.43
C GLU A 428 12.95 15.99 -1.45
N ALA A 429 14.01 15.22 -1.20
CA ALA A 429 13.94 13.76 -1.16
C ALA A 429 13.14 13.22 0.04
N GLY A 430 13.04 13.98 1.14
CA GLY A 430 12.27 13.61 2.34
C GLY A 430 10.75 13.68 2.16
N GLU A 431 10.26 14.34 1.10
CA GLU A 431 8.84 14.55 0.81
C GLU A 431 8.42 14.04 -0.58
N SER A 432 9.26 13.24 -1.22
CA SER A 432 9.04 12.78 -2.59
C SER A 432 7.82 11.87 -2.73
N VAL A 433 7.54 11.02 -1.74
CA VAL A 433 6.37 10.13 -1.74
C VAL A 433 5.10 10.93 -1.50
N ILE A 434 5.07 11.79 -0.48
CA ILE A 434 3.92 12.66 -0.19
C ILE A 434 3.67 13.61 -1.35
N GLY A 435 4.73 14.15 -1.96
CA GLY A 435 4.64 14.96 -3.17
C GLY A 435 3.98 14.20 -4.32
N ALA A 436 4.36 12.94 -4.54
CA ALA A 436 3.69 12.08 -5.52
C ALA A 436 2.22 11.82 -5.16
N VAL A 437 1.91 11.54 -3.89
CA VAL A 437 0.54 11.34 -3.43
C VAL A 437 -0.33 12.59 -3.66
N ARG A 438 0.18 13.77 -3.32
CA ARG A 438 -0.50 15.06 -3.49
C ARG A 438 -0.72 15.38 -4.97
N ASN A 439 0.34 15.30 -5.76
CA ASN A 439 0.34 15.75 -7.15
C ASN A 439 -0.36 14.76 -8.09
N ILE A 440 -0.21 13.46 -7.85
CA ILE A 440 -0.76 12.42 -8.71
C ILE A 440 -2.16 12.05 -8.24
N TYR A 441 -2.32 11.73 -6.96
CA TYR A 441 -3.55 11.16 -6.44
C TYR A 441 -4.51 12.17 -5.80
N GLY A 442 -4.07 13.43 -5.63
CA GLY A 442 -4.93 14.52 -5.18
C GLY A 442 -5.28 14.47 -3.68
N PHE A 443 -4.59 13.64 -2.89
CA PHE A 443 -4.79 13.62 -1.44
C PHE A 443 -4.03 14.76 -0.79
N LYS A 444 -4.72 15.52 0.05
CA LYS A 444 -4.07 16.46 0.98
C LYS A 444 -3.70 15.68 2.23
N ILE A 445 -2.40 15.61 2.51
CA ILE A 445 -1.87 15.08 3.76
C ILE A 445 -1.41 16.29 4.55
N GLU A 446 -2.06 16.52 5.70
CA GLU A 446 -1.64 17.48 6.69
C GLU A 446 -1.14 16.67 7.89
N MET A 447 0.15 16.80 8.19
CA MET A 447 0.73 16.21 9.39
C MET A 447 0.50 17.20 10.53
N ALA A 448 -0.07 16.75 11.65
CA ALA A 448 -0.22 17.60 12.83
C ALA A 448 1.18 18.00 13.33
N ALA A 449 1.39 19.29 13.63
CA ALA A 449 2.60 19.73 14.31
C ALA A 449 2.59 19.17 15.73
N GLU A 450 3.76 18.76 16.25
CA GLU A 450 3.88 18.23 17.62
C GLU A 450 3.41 19.25 18.68
N ASP A 451 3.39 20.55 18.34
CA ASP A 451 2.91 21.63 19.21
C ASP A 451 1.37 21.64 19.42
N ASP A 452 0.58 20.98 18.57
CA ASP A 452 -0.90 20.98 18.66
C ASP A 452 -1.46 19.96 19.66
N LEU A 453 -0.61 19.07 20.20
CA LEU A 453 -1.02 18.03 21.15
C LEU A 453 -0.96 18.50 22.61
N ASP A 454 -0.14 19.52 22.92
CA ASP A 454 0.00 20.06 24.28
C ASP A 454 -1.16 21.01 24.66
N GLU A 455 -1.83 21.64 23.68
CA GLU A 455 -2.97 22.53 23.96
C GLU A 455 -4.31 21.81 24.18
N ARG A 456 -4.43 20.52 23.80
CA ARG A 456 -5.65 19.72 24.06
C ARG A 456 -5.59 18.89 25.33
N GLY A 457 -4.48 18.99 26.07
CA GLY A 457 -4.22 18.24 27.30
C GLY A 457 -4.13 19.07 28.58
N SER A 458 -4.59 20.33 28.57
CA SER A 458 -4.61 21.21 29.75
C SER A 458 -6.02 21.47 30.27
#